data_AF-A0A9K3N6C2-F1
#
_entry.id   AF-A0A9K3N6C2-F1
#
_cell.length_a   1.000
_cell.length_b   1.000
_cell.length_c   1.000
_cell.angle_alpha   90.00
_cell.angle_beta   90.00
_cell.angle_gamma   90.00
#
_symmetry.space_group_name_H-M   'P 1'
#
loop_
_entity.id
_entity.type
_entity.pdbx_description
1 polymer ?
#
loop_
_entity_poly.entity_id
_entity_poly.type
_entity_poly.pdbx_seq_one_letter_code
_entity_poly.pdbx_strand_id
1 'polypeptide(L)'
;MENNYHVDCLGKAVRYIRNSTQRITKFKKCMVASDLESTKFLCEDLPTRWNSTYEMLKTAVDLRDIYFSYKLEDSGYNHDLERLPEHSDFGACEKLVKFLENFKTKTEIVSSPSKPLAHLFFREILDVNKHLWVWDCDPTFSTMITSMREKYDKY
;
A
#
# COMPACT_ATOMS: atom_id res chain seq x y z
N MET A 1 4.35 -9.80 -12.51
CA MET A 1 3.74 -10.81 -11.62
C MET A 1 4.30 -10.75 -10.19
N GLU A 2 5.57 -10.36 -9.99
CA GLU A 2 6.22 -10.31 -8.66
C GLU A 2 5.55 -9.36 -7.64
N ASN A 3 5.13 -8.16 -8.04
CA ASN A 3 4.51 -7.21 -7.09
C ASN A 3 3.19 -7.72 -6.50
N ASN A 4 2.43 -8.54 -7.24
CA ASN A 4 1.12 -9.00 -6.76
C ASN A 4 1.28 -9.99 -5.60
N TYR A 5 2.32 -10.81 -5.63
CA TYR A 5 2.60 -11.78 -4.57
C TYR A 5 2.88 -11.11 -3.21
N HIS A 6 3.73 -10.08 -3.20
CA HIS A 6 4.07 -9.34 -1.99
C HIS A 6 2.86 -8.59 -1.42
N VAL A 7 2.06 -7.98 -2.31
CA VAL A 7 0.82 -7.28 -1.93
C VAL A 7 -0.20 -8.26 -1.34
N ASP A 8 -0.39 -9.42 -1.96
CA ASP A 8 -1.29 -10.46 -1.46
C ASP A 8 -0.85 -10.99 -0.09
N CYS A 9 0.46 -11.17 0.11
CA CYS A 9 1.01 -11.61 1.39
C CYS A 9 0.71 -10.61 2.52
N LEU A 10 1.01 -9.32 2.31
CA LEU A 10 0.68 -8.28 3.28
C LEU A 10 -0.84 -8.16 3.49
N GLY A 11 -1.62 -8.26 2.41
CA GLY A 11 -3.09 -8.22 2.47
C GLY A 11 -3.67 -9.34 3.33
N LYS A 12 -3.19 -10.58 3.18
CA LYS A 12 -3.58 -11.72 4.02
C LYS A 12 -3.23 -11.49 5.50
N ALA A 13 -2.04 -10.95 5.78
CA ALA A 13 -1.61 -10.63 7.14
C ALA A 13 -2.47 -9.53 7.79
N VAL A 14 -2.75 -8.45 7.07
CA VAL A 14 -3.67 -7.37 7.50
C VAL A 14 -5.05 -7.95 7.83
N ARG A 15 -5.61 -8.77 6.92
CA ARG A 15 -6.92 -9.39 7.09
C ARG A 15 -6.95 -10.33 8.29
N TYR A 16 -5.92 -11.14 8.48
CA TYR A 16 -5.81 -12.05 9.62
C TYR A 16 -5.97 -11.34 10.96
N ILE A 17 -5.24 -10.22 11.13
CA ILE A 17 -5.25 -9.44 12.36
C ILE A 17 -6.62 -8.78 12.55
N ARG A 18 -7.18 -8.18 11.49
CA ARG A 18 -8.46 -7.47 11.53
C ARG A 18 -9.66 -8.37 11.80
N ASN A 19 -9.59 -9.65 11.44
CA ASN A 19 -10.72 -10.59 11.56
C ASN A 19 -11.08 -10.97 13.00
N SER A 20 -10.28 -10.62 14.01
CA SER A 20 -10.59 -10.93 15.41
C SER A 20 -10.22 -9.80 16.35
N THR A 21 -11.16 -9.42 17.22
CA THR A 21 -10.93 -8.42 18.27
C THR A 21 -9.78 -8.82 19.20
N GLN A 22 -9.59 -10.11 19.45
CA GLN A 22 -8.48 -10.61 20.25
C GLN A 22 -7.14 -10.40 19.54
N ARG A 23 -7.07 -10.69 18.24
CA ARG A 23 -5.87 -10.47 17.40
C ARG A 23 -5.54 -8.98 17.29
N ILE A 24 -6.54 -8.13 17.06
CA ILE A 24 -6.40 -6.67 17.10
C ILE A 24 -5.82 -6.21 18.45
N THR A 25 -6.34 -6.74 19.56
CA THR A 25 -5.89 -6.35 20.90
C THR A 25 -4.43 -6.73 21.13
N LYS A 26 -4.03 -7.95 20.76
CA LYS A 26 -2.64 -8.40 20.81
C LYS A 26 -1.73 -7.51 19.93
N PHE A 27 -2.16 -7.20 18.70
CA PHE A 27 -1.40 -6.35 17.79
C PHE A 27 -1.20 -4.93 18.35
N LYS A 28 -2.25 -4.35 18.93
CA LYS A 28 -2.16 -3.05 19.62
C LYS A 28 -1.20 -3.09 20.82
N LYS A 29 -1.15 -4.19 21.57
CA LYS A 29 -0.15 -4.35 22.64
C LYS A 29 1.28 -4.30 22.09
N CYS A 30 1.54 -4.93 20.95
CA CYS A 30 2.84 -4.84 20.27
C CYS A 30 3.15 -3.40 19.81
N MET A 31 2.15 -2.67 19.31
CA MET A 31 2.31 -1.24 18.94
C MET A 31 2.72 -0.38 20.15
N VAL A 32 2.02 -0.53 21.27
CA VAL A 32 2.30 0.21 22.51
C VAL A 32 3.69 -0.16 23.05
N ALA A 33 4.07 -1.44 23.03
CA ALA A 33 5.38 -1.89 23.47
C ALA A 33 6.53 -1.34 22.60
N SER A 34 6.24 -0.91 21.38
CA SER A 34 7.21 -0.34 20.44
C SER A 34 7.14 1.20 20.37
N ASP A 35 6.45 1.84 21.32
CA ASP A 35 6.25 3.30 21.40
C ASP A 35 5.59 3.92 20.15
N LEU A 36 4.81 3.14 19.41
CA LEU A 36 4.06 3.59 18.24
C LEU A 36 2.61 3.91 18.62
N GLU A 37 2.35 5.14 19.05
CA GLU A 37 0.99 5.70 19.14
C GLU A 37 0.52 6.22 17.77
N SER A 38 0.29 5.31 16.81
CA SER A 38 -0.33 5.69 15.54
C SER A 38 -1.86 5.73 15.66
N THR A 39 -2.47 6.85 15.24
CA THR A 39 -3.92 6.96 15.04
C THR A 39 -4.40 6.18 13.81
N LYS A 40 -3.50 5.87 12.88
CA LYS A 40 -3.79 5.08 11.68
C LYS A 40 -3.61 3.60 12.01
N PHE A 41 -4.74 2.90 12.14
CA PHE A 41 -4.81 1.45 12.34
C PHE A 41 -5.03 0.73 11.01
N LEU A 42 -4.58 -0.52 10.92
CA LEU A 42 -4.64 -1.40 9.73
C LEU A 42 -5.84 -1.12 8.82
N CYS A 43 -5.61 -0.62 7.60
CA CYS A 43 -6.64 -0.42 6.58
C CYS A 43 -6.75 -1.69 5.72
N GLU A 44 -7.95 -2.16 5.42
CA GLU A 44 -8.13 -3.28 4.50
C GLU A 44 -8.23 -2.78 3.06
N ASP A 45 -7.67 -3.54 2.13
CA ASP A 45 -7.84 -3.28 0.70
C ASP A 45 -9.31 -3.50 0.32
N LEU A 46 -9.90 -2.47 -0.28
CA LEU A 46 -11.31 -2.45 -0.68
C LEU A 46 -11.34 -2.22 -2.19
N PRO A 47 -11.59 -3.26 -3.00
CA PRO A 47 -11.49 -3.18 -4.47
C PRO A 47 -12.37 -2.10 -5.11
N THR A 48 -13.46 -1.70 -4.43
CA THR A 48 -14.39 -0.65 -4.89
C THR A 48 -13.92 0.77 -4.58
N ARG A 49 -12.85 0.95 -3.81
CA ARG A 49 -12.28 2.24 -3.44
C ARG A 49 -10.87 2.38 -4.03
N TRP A 50 -10.73 3.21 -5.06
CA TRP A 50 -9.52 3.39 -5.86
C TRP A 50 -8.19 3.52 -5.08
N ASN A 51 -8.18 4.17 -3.92
CA ASN A 51 -6.97 4.41 -3.12
C ASN A 51 -6.77 3.41 -1.95
N SER A 52 -7.63 2.41 -1.80
CA SER A 52 -7.60 1.50 -0.64
C SER A 52 -6.33 0.64 -0.57
N THR A 53 -5.85 0.16 -1.71
CA THR A 53 -4.60 -0.61 -1.78
C THR A 53 -3.40 0.22 -1.32
N TYR A 54 -3.31 1.49 -1.75
CA TYR A 54 -2.28 2.41 -1.29
C TYR A 54 -2.34 2.60 0.23
N GLU A 55 -3.52 2.89 0.79
CA GLU A 55 -3.68 3.13 2.23
C GLU A 55 -3.38 1.87 3.07
N MET A 56 -3.80 0.69 2.61
CA MET A 56 -3.46 -0.60 3.23
C MET A 56 -1.94 -0.79 3.25
N LEU A 57 -1.29 -0.70 2.09
CA LEU A 57 0.14 -0.96 1.96
C LEU A 57 0.96 0.06 2.74
N LYS A 58 0.59 1.35 2.67
CA LYS A 58 1.28 2.41 3.41
C LYS A 58 1.24 2.14 4.91
N THR A 59 0.06 1.83 5.44
CA THR A 59 -0.11 1.52 6.87
C THR A 59 0.64 0.24 7.27
N ALA A 60 0.58 -0.81 6.45
CA ALA A 60 1.27 -2.07 6.74
C ALA A 60 2.79 -1.91 6.72
N VAL A 61 3.33 -1.14 5.77
CA VAL A 61 4.76 -0.82 5.67
C VAL A 61 5.24 0.02 6.86
N ASP A 62 4.46 1.02 7.27
CA ASP A 62 4.79 1.86 8.43
C ASP A 62 4.77 1.07 9.75
N LEU A 63 4.04 -0.05 9.82
CA LEU A 63 3.92 -0.93 10.99
C LEU A 63 4.80 -2.19 10.89
N ARG A 64 5.76 -2.24 9.97
CA ARG A 64 6.64 -3.39 9.70
C ARG A 64 7.17 -4.08 10.96
N ASP A 65 7.76 -3.32 11.87
CA ASP A 65 8.40 -3.89 13.08
C ASP A 65 7.38 -4.49 14.06
N ILE A 66 6.14 -4.01 14.01
CA ILE A 66 5.04 -4.55 14.80
C ILE A 66 4.63 -5.93 14.27
N TYR A 67 4.64 -6.15 12.97
CA TYR A 67 4.38 -7.48 12.40
C TYR A 67 5.42 -8.51 12.85
N PHE A 68 6.69 -8.14 12.92
CA PHE A 68 7.75 -9.02 13.42
C PHE A 68 7.63 -9.30 14.92
N SER A 69 7.24 -8.29 15.71
CA SER A 69 6.96 -8.46 17.14
C SER A 69 5.72 -9.33 17.38
N TYR A 70 4.66 -9.10 16.61
CA TYR A 70 3.40 -9.84 16.69
C TYR A 70 3.58 -11.33 16.39
N LYS A 71 4.51 -11.66 15.50
CA LYS A 71 4.92 -13.05 15.21
C LYS A 71 5.40 -13.81 16.45
N LEU A 72 6.01 -13.13 17.42
CA LEU A 72 6.50 -13.74 18.65
C LEU A 72 5.39 -13.84 19.72
N GLU A 73 4.41 -12.93 19.68
CA GLU A 73 3.31 -12.83 20.66
C GLU A 73 2.14 -13.79 20.36
N ASP A 74 1.84 -14.05 19.09
CA ASP A 74 0.69 -14.87 18.68
C ASP A 74 1.12 -16.14 17.95
N SER A 75 1.15 -17.27 18.67
CA SER A 75 1.46 -18.58 18.07
C SER A 75 0.51 -18.96 16.94
N GLY A 76 -0.75 -18.50 17.00
CA GLY A 76 -1.74 -18.71 15.94
C GLY A 76 -1.40 -17.96 14.65
N TYR A 77 -0.68 -16.83 14.74
CA TYR A 77 -0.27 -16.07 13.56
C TYR A 77 0.68 -16.87 12.67
N ASN A 78 1.59 -17.64 13.29
CA ASN A 78 2.53 -18.51 12.56
C ASN A 78 1.85 -19.74 11.95
N HIS A 79 0.79 -20.25 12.57
CA HIS A 79 0.14 -21.48 12.15
C HIS A 79 -0.96 -21.24 11.10
N ASP A 80 -1.73 -20.17 11.25
CA ASP A 80 -2.95 -19.94 10.47
C ASP A 80 -2.67 -19.24 9.11
N LEU A 81 -1.48 -18.66 8.94
CA LEU A 81 -1.04 -18.06 7.69
C LEU A 81 -0.07 -19.00 6.98
N GLU A 82 -0.38 -19.34 5.73
CA GLU A 82 0.46 -20.16 4.85
C GLU A 82 1.89 -19.59 4.70
N ARG A 83 2.00 -18.25 4.68
CA ARG A 83 3.26 -17.52 4.65
C ARG A 83 3.11 -16.23 5.44
N LEU A 84 4.14 -15.90 6.21
CA LEU A 84 4.24 -14.63 6.91
C LEU A 84 4.99 -13.58 6.07
N PRO A 85 4.63 -12.29 6.19
CA PRO A 85 5.40 -11.21 5.59
C PRO A 85 6.85 -11.21 6.07
N GLU A 86 7.78 -11.19 5.14
CA GLU A 86 9.22 -11.09 5.33
C GLU A 86 9.72 -9.69 4.94
N HIS A 87 10.98 -9.36 5.27
CA HIS A 87 11.58 -8.07 4.93
C HIS A 87 11.50 -7.75 3.42
N SER A 88 11.60 -8.77 2.55
CA SER A 88 11.46 -8.61 1.10
C SER A 88 10.06 -8.16 0.70
N ASP A 89 9.00 -8.70 1.31
CA ASP A 89 7.62 -8.30 1.05
C ASP A 89 7.40 -6.83 1.41
N PHE A 90 7.87 -6.41 2.59
CA PHE A 90 7.78 -5.01 2.99
C PHE A 90 8.61 -4.10 2.10
N GLY A 91 9.80 -4.52 1.65
CA GLY A 91 10.64 -3.74 0.75
C GLY A 91 10.02 -3.55 -0.63
N ALA A 92 9.42 -4.60 -1.19
CA ALA A 92 8.70 -4.52 -2.47
C ALA A 92 7.45 -3.64 -2.35
N CYS A 93 6.66 -3.82 -1.29
CA CYS A 93 5.48 -2.99 -1.03
C CYS A 93 5.85 -1.53 -0.74
N GLU A 94 6.98 -1.25 -0.10
CA GLU A 94 7.47 0.12 0.11
C GLU A 94 7.79 0.83 -1.21
N LYS A 95 8.44 0.13 -2.16
CA LYS A 95 8.64 0.67 -3.51
C LYS A 95 7.30 0.96 -4.20
N LEU A 96 6.35 0.02 -4.10
CA LEU A 96 5.03 0.19 -4.70
C LEU A 96 4.25 1.35 -4.06
N VAL A 97 4.35 1.53 -2.75
CA VAL A 97 3.76 2.67 -2.03
C VAL A 97 4.32 3.99 -2.57
N LYS A 98 5.65 4.09 -2.74
CA LYS A 98 6.30 5.29 -3.33
C LYS A 98 5.81 5.56 -4.75
N PHE A 99 5.61 4.51 -5.54
CA PHE A 99 5.05 4.64 -6.88
C PHE A 99 3.60 5.16 -6.86
N LEU A 100 2.75 4.57 -6.00
CA LEU A 100 1.33 4.88 -5.91
C LEU A 100 1.04 6.23 -5.25
N GLU A 101 1.92 6.72 -4.39
CA GLU A 101 1.76 7.97 -3.64
C GLU A 101 1.50 9.17 -4.56
N ASN A 102 2.22 9.26 -5.69
CA ASN A 102 1.98 10.32 -6.68
C ASN A 102 0.54 10.27 -7.20
N PHE A 103 0.05 9.10 -7.63
CA PHE A 103 -1.32 8.95 -8.13
C PHE A 103 -2.37 9.30 -7.08
N LYS A 104 -2.13 8.93 -5.83
CA LYS A 104 -2.99 9.29 -4.69
C LYS A 104 -3.07 10.81 -4.54
N THR A 105 -1.93 11.51 -4.52
CA THR A 105 -1.89 12.98 -4.41
C THR A 105 -2.59 13.66 -5.59
N LYS A 106 -2.33 13.22 -6.82
CA LYS A 106 -3.00 13.75 -8.02
C LYS A 106 -4.51 13.55 -7.97
N THR A 107 -4.95 12.38 -7.51
CA THR A 107 -6.38 12.05 -7.34
C THR A 107 -7.05 12.96 -6.32
N GLU A 108 -6.39 13.27 -5.19
CA GLU A 108 -6.91 14.19 -4.18
C GLU A 108 -7.07 15.62 -4.71
N ILE A 109 -6.11 16.10 -5.51
CA ILE A 109 -6.18 17.41 -6.16
C ILE A 109 -7.39 17.47 -7.10
N VAL A 110 -7.55 16.44 -7.94
CA VAL A 110 -8.65 16.35 -8.92
C VAL A 110 -10.01 16.18 -8.24
N SER A 111 -10.06 15.44 -7.14
CA SER A 111 -11.30 15.18 -6.38
C SER A 111 -11.66 16.32 -5.42
N SER A 112 -10.84 17.36 -5.32
CA SER A 112 -11.11 18.51 -4.47
C SER A 112 -12.42 19.19 -4.89
N PRO A 113 -13.31 19.56 -3.95
CA PRO A 113 -14.56 20.25 -4.26
C PRO A 113 -14.34 21.63 -4.91
N SER A 114 -13.16 22.22 -4.78
CA SER A 114 -12.74 23.38 -5.57
C SER A 114 -12.40 22.92 -7.00
N LYS A 115 -13.26 23.23 -7.98
CA LYS A 115 -13.01 22.91 -9.39
C LYS A 115 -11.64 23.46 -9.83
N PRO A 116 -10.66 22.63 -10.19
CA PRO A 116 -9.40 23.12 -10.72
C PRO A 116 -9.65 23.85 -12.04
N LEU A 117 -8.90 24.92 -12.31
CA LEU A 117 -8.87 25.52 -13.64
C LEU A 117 -8.32 24.50 -14.65
N ALA A 118 -8.78 24.53 -15.90
CA ALA A 118 -8.36 23.57 -16.94
C ALA A 118 -6.82 23.42 -17.08
N HIS A 119 -6.07 24.51 -16.87
CA HIS A 119 -4.60 24.47 -16.91
C HIS A 119 -3.96 23.67 -15.77
N LEU A 120 -4.64 23.56 -14.61
CA LEU A 120 -4.18 22.73 -13.50
C LEU A 120 -4.39 21.25 -13.82
N PHE A 121 -5.53 20.89 -14.40
CA PHE A 121 -5.77 19.51 -14.87
C PHE A 121 -4.73 19.05 -15.89
N PHE A 122 -4.42 19.89 -16.88
CA PHE A 122 -3.40 19.57 -17.88
C PHE A 122 -2.02 19.34 -17.24
N ARG A 123 -1.67 20.16 -16.24
CA ARG A 123 -0.43 19.98 -15.48
C ARG A 123 -0.39 18.65 -14.73
N GLU A 124 -1.47 18.27 -14.05
CA GLU A 124 -1.54 16.99 -13.34
C GLU A 124 -1.40 15.79 -14.30
N ILE A 125 -1.98 15.89 -15.51
CA ILE A 125 -1.88 14.87 -16.57
C ILE A 125 -0.44 14.71 -17.06
N LEU A 126 0.28 15.81 -17.31
CA LEU A 126 1.68 15.77 -17.72
C LEU A 126 2.60 15.21 -16.62
N ASP A 127 2.32 15.55 -15.36
CA ASP A 127 3.07 15.03 -14.21
C ASP A 127 2.91 13.50 -14.08
N VAL A 128 1.73 12.95 -14.40
CA VAL A 128 1.52 11.49 -14.44
C VAL A 128 2.40 10.84 -15.50
N ASN A 129 2.47 11.39 -16.72
CA ASN A 129 3.33 10.85 -17.76
C ASN A 129 4.81 10.90 -17.36
N LYS A 130 5.25 12.03 -16.81
CA LYS A 130 6.62 12.19 -16.29
C LYS A 130 6.92 11.13 -15.22
N HIS A 131 6.00 10.89 -14.30
CA HIS A 131 6.14 9.87 -13.26
C HIS A 131 6.27 8.46 -13.85
N LEU A 132 5.42 8.10 -14.82
CA LEU A 132 5.54 6.83 -15.55
C LEU A 132 6.88 6.72 -16.30
N TRP A 133 7.45 7.82 -16.78
CA TRP A 133 8.76 7.83 -17.43
C TRP A 133 9.90 7.54 -16.45
N VAL A 134 9.88 8.18 -15.28
CA VAL A 134 10.89 7.99 -14.23
C VAL A 134 10.91 6.55 -13.72
N TRP A 135 9.74 5.95 -13.51
CA TRP A 135 9.65 4.62 -12.91
C TRP A 135 9.86 3.47 -13.90
N ASP A 136 9.84 3.74 -15.22
CA ASP A 136 10.07 2.72 -16.25
C ASP A 136 11.50 2.18 -16.24
N CYS A 137 12.43 2.95 -15.67
CA CYS A 137 13.79 2.51 -15.46
C CYS A 137 13.92 1.41 -14.39
N ASP A 138 12.92 1.21 -13.52
CA ASP A 138 12.92 0.09 -12.55
C ASP A 138 12.29 -1.17 -13.20
N PRO A 139 13.06 -2.25 -13.42
CA PRO A 139 12.56 -3.47 -14.06
C PRO A 139 11.36 -4.10 -13.34
N THR A 140 11.23 -3.90 -12.02
CA THR A 140 10.10 -4.41 -11.23
C THR A 140 8.78 -3.75 -11.62
N PHE A 141 8.83 -2.53 -12.18
CA PHE A 141 7.65 -1.74 -12.56
C PHE A 141 7.41 -1.72 -14.06
N SER A 142 8.40 -2.05 -14.90
CA SER A 142 8.33 -1.92 -16.36
C SER A 142 7.07 -2.55 -16.97
N THR A 143 6.73 -3.80 -16.64
CA THR A 143 5.50 -4.44 -17.17
C THR A 143 4.23 -3.67 -16.78
N MET A 144 4.15 -3.22 -15.53
CA MET A 144 2.99 -2.48 -15.03
C MET A 144 2.90 -1.09 -15.69
N ILE A 145 4.03 -0.42 -15.88
CA ILE A 145 4.12 0.89 -16.51
C ILE A 145 3.73 0.82 -17.97
N THR A 146 4.17 -0.20 -18.71
CA THR A 146 3.73 -0.42 -20.09
C THR A 146 2.20 -0.48 -20.17
N SER A 147 1.55 -1.30 -19.34
CA SER A 147 0.08 -1.36 -19.29
C SER A 147 -0.58 -0.06 -18.82
N MET A 148 0.07 0.73 -17.96
CA MET A 148 -0.44 2.03 -17.53
C MET A 148 -0.30 3.10 -18.61
N ARG A 149 0.78 3.08 -19.40
CA ARG A 149 0.97 3.97 -20.56
C ARG A 149 -0.03 3.67 -21.66
N GLU A 150 -0.26 2.41 -21.98
CA GLU A 150 -1.31 2.03 -22.95
C GLU A 150 -2.69 2.58 -22.56
N LYS A 151 -3.00 2.60 -21.26
CA LYS A 151 -4.23 3.23 -20.75
C LYS A 151 -4.17 4.74 -20.81
N TYR A 152 -3.05 5.35 -20.47
CA TYR A 152 -2.85 6.80 -20.52
C TYR A 152 -2.99 7.33 -21.94
N ASP A 153 -2.30 6.74 -22.92
CA ASP A 153 -2.28 7.19 -24.33
C ASP A 153 -3.63 7.03 -25.04
N LYS A 154 -4.53 6.21 -24.47
CA LYS A 154 -5.88 6.00 -25.00
C LYS A 154 -6.82 7.19 -24.71
N TYR A 155 -6.57 7.96 -23.65
CA TYR A 155 -7.45 9.03 -23.16
C TYR A 155 -6.82 10.41 -23.37
#